data_AF-A0A252F212-F1
#
_entry.id   AF-A0A252F212-F1
#
_cell.length_a   1.000
_cell.length_b   1.000
_cell.length_c   1.000
_cell.angle_alpha   90.00
_cell.angle_beta   90.00
_cell.angle_gamma   90.00
#
_symmetry.space_group_name_H-M   'P 1'
#
loop_
_entity.id
_entity.type
_entity.pdbx_description
1 polymer ?
#
loop_
_entity_poly.entity_id
_entity_poly.type
_entity_poly.pdbx_seq_one_letter_code
_entity_poly.pdbx_strand_id
1 'polypeptide(L)'
;MTQNDFHFIRKPGVGLILDESVENQKLILELLEVESIPKEYTKEERRRRILGELLYAEEPLKSYYFTSKFHISEGTLSSDLDEVGHWLESYEIRLIRRPGLGILLEGDERSYRQAIANVVYESIDESQIMQLLCGDPTEDGMSVTVHIPITDISGINSTTPEMVDALAEADLVTTAVGLVILPRIAPTIAQGIAKRKAQGCTQALNIIACENAIRASSQLKEAVYGALSEEDRAYADEYVGFPDCSVDRIVPPVKSENFIDVVVENYYEWNVEKASFKGEIPEIAGMNLAENLMAYIERKLFTLNTGHAITAYLGTLKGYSTIDEAIADEKIYEIVHAAMTESGDGLIRKHGFDAEAHYHYIDKIIGRFKNPYLKDDVTRVGREPLRKLSPTDRLTKPMMTAYGYGLPVDHLILGMGAALKYNNPDDAQSAEMQNKLKEHGLIAAIQEITGITDAELVGRIVNAYDTVASQI
;
A
#
# COMPACT_ATOMS: atom_id res chain seq x y z
N MET A 1 -15.64 -40.88 -28.04
CA MET A 1 -16.12 -40.99 -26.65
C MET A 1 -17.61 -40.76 -26.70
N THR A 2 -18.37 -41.84 -26.73
CA THR A 2 -19.83 -41.87 -26.92
C THR A 2 -20.47 -42.36 -25.64
N GLN A 3 -20.59 -41.47 -24.65
CA GLN A 3 -21.38 -41.82 -23.46
C GLN A 3 -22.18 -40.69 -22.82
N ASN A 4 -21.89 -39.40 -23.06
CA ASN A 4 -22.63 -38.30 -22.43
C ASN A 4 -23.09 -37.16 -23.38
N ASP A 5 -23.14 -37.37 -24.69
CA ASP A 5 -23.73 -36.44 -25.69
C ASP A 5 -23.29 -34.95 -25.67
N PHE A 6 -22.15 -34.60 -25.04
CA PHE A 6 -21.67 -33.21 -25.03
C PHE A 6 -20.87 -32.84 -26.29
N HIS A 7 -21.22 -31.70 -26.89
CA HIS A 7 -20.62 -31.20 -28.13
C HIS A 7 -19.41 -30.29 -27.86
N PHE A 8 -18.21 -30.81 -28.09
CA PHE A 8 -16.96 -30.05 -28.00
C PHE A 8 -16.41 -29.69 -29.38
N ILE A 9 -16.06 -28.42 -29.57
CA ILE A 9 -15.43 -27.90 -30.78
C ILE A 9 -14.00 -27.47 -30.48
N ARG A 10 -13.03 -27.96 -31.26
CA ARG A 10 -11.64 -27.52 -31.13
C ARG A 10 -11.38 -26.33 -32.06
N LYS A 11 -11.00 -25.18 -31.49
CA LYS A 11 -10.73 -23.94 -32.24
C LYS A 11 -9.25 -23.54 -32.15
N PRO A 12 -8.53 -23.42 -33.28
CA PRO A 12 -7.13 -22.99 -33.29
C PRO A 12 -6.95 -21.62 -32.63
N GLY A 13 -5.96 -21.48 -31.74
CA GLY A 13 -5.65 -20.24 -31.01
C GLY A 13 -6.51 -19.95 -29.77
N VAL A 14 -7.58 -20.72 -29.54
CA VAL A 14 -8.50 -20.55 -28.39
C VAL A 14 -8.57 -21.81 -27.52
N GLY A 15 -8.45 -23.01 -28.11
CA GLY A 15 -8.46 -24.28 -27.37
C GLY A 15 -9.70 -25.14 -27.66
N LEU A 16 -10.19 -25.87 -26.65
CA LEU A 16 -11.45 -26.62 -26.71
C LEU A 16 -12.60 -25.72 -26.25
N ILE A 17 -13.69 -25.68 -27.00
CA ILE A 17 -14.91 -24.91 -26.70
C ILE A 17 -16.05 -25.91 -26.51
N LEU A 18 -16.81 -25.75 -25.43
CA LEU A 18 -18.01 -26.52 -25.16
C LEU A 18 -19.22 -25.79 -25.79
N ASP A 19 -19.73 -26.33 -26.89
CA ASP A 19 -20.84 -25.77 -27.66
C ASP A 19 -22.17 -26.41 -27.23
N GLU A 20 -22.61 -26.04 -26.04
CA GLU A 20 -23.80 -26.57 -25.36
C GLU A 20 -24.73 -25.43 -24.91
N SER A 21 -25.98 -25.77 -24.57
CA SER A 21 -26.90 -24.80 -23.97
C SER A 21 -26.38 -24.28 -22.62
N VAL A 22 -26.77 -23.06 -22.24
CA VAL A 22 -26.35 -22.44 -20.95
C VAL A 22 -26.71 -23.32 -19.74
N GLU A 23 -27.82 -24.06 -19.82
CA GLU A 23 -28.25 -25.00 -18.77
C GLU A 23 -27.33 -26.23 -18.70
N ASN A 24 -26.93 -26.79 -19.84
CA ASN A 24 -25.95 -27.89 -19.88
C ASN A 24 -24.55 -27.44 -19.45
N GLN A 25 -24.13 -26.22 -19.81
CA GLN A 25 -22.86 -25.66 -19.36
C GLN A 25 -22.82 -25.52 -17.83
N LYS A 26 -23.91 -25.08 -17.19
CA LYS A 26 -24.03 -25.05 -15.73
C LYS A 26 -23.94 -26.45 -15.10
N LEU A 27 -24.66 -27.43 -15.66
CA LEU A 27 -24.61 -28.81 -15.17
C LEU A 27 -23.19 -29.39 -15.28
N ILE A 28 -22.47 -29.08 -16.36
CA ILE A 28 -21.08 -29.51 -16.55
C ILE A 28 -20.16 -28.85 -15.53
N LEU A 29 -20.33 -27.55 -15.26
CA LEU A 29 -19.57 -26.85 -14.23
C LEU A 29 -19.83 -27.45 -12.83
N GLU A 30 -21.09 -27.74 -12.49
CA GLU A 30 -21.44 -28.43 -11.24
C GLU A 30 -20.81 -29.84 -11.17
N LEU A 31 -20.79 -30.59 -12.28
CA LEU A 31 -20.13 -31.90 -12.33
C LEU A 31 -18.60 -31.81 -12.21
N LEU A 32 -17.99 -30.76 -12.76
CA LEU A 32 -16.55 -30.49 -12.65
C LEU A 32 -16.16 -30.01 -11.24
N GLU A 33 -17.05 -29.30 -10.54
CA GLU A 33 -16.83 -28.92 -9.14
C GLU A 33 -16.85 -30.14 -8.19
N VAL A 34 -17.52 -31.23 -8.58
CA VAL A 34 -17.61 -32.48 -7.80
C VAL A 34 -16.36 -33.36 -7.97
N GLU A 35 -15.60 -33.23 -9.07
CA GLU A 35 -14.34 -33.96 -9.25
C GLU A 35 -13.15 -33.13 -8.75
N SER A 36 -12.53 -33.57 -7.65
CA SER A 36 -11.29 -33.00 -7.14
C SER A 36 -10.14 -33.17 -8.15
N ILE A 37 -9.85 -32.13 -8.92
CA ILE A 37 -8.64 -32.09 -9.74
C ILE A 37 -7.44 -32.13 -8.77
N PRO A 38 -6.51 -33.10 -8.91
CA PRO A 38 -5.32 -33.14 -8.06
C PRO A 38 -4.55 -31.83 -8.18
N LYS A 39 -4.23 -31.20 -7.05
CA LYS A 39 -3.51 -29.93 -7.03
C LYS A 39 -2.13 -30.10 -7.67
N GLU A 40 -1.89 -29.47 -8.82
CA GLU A 40 -0.57 -29.44 -9.43
C GLU A 40 0.35 -28.47 -8.66
N TYR A 41 1.47 -28.97 -8.17
CA TYR A 41 2.47 -28.17 -7.46
C TYR A 41 3.62 -27.79 -8.41
N THR A 42 4.04 -26.54 -8.37
CA THR A 42 5.32 -26.14 -8.97
C THR A 42 6.49 -26.88 -8.30
N LYS A 43 7.66 -26.94 -8.95
CA LYS A 43 8.85 -27.60 -8.38
C LYS A 43 9.23 -26.98 -7.02
N GLU A 44 9.19 -25.66 -6.91
CA GLU A 44 9.56 -24.95 -5.68
C GLU A 44 8.55 -25.18 -4.56
N GLU A 45 7.24 -25.05 -4.84
CA GLU A 45 6.21 -25.31 -3.83
C GLU A 45 6.25 -26.75 -3.33
N ARG A 46 6.51 -27.71 -4.23
CA ARG A 46 6.63 -29.11 -3.87
C ARG A 46 7.84 -29.35 -2.96
N ARG A 47 9.00 -28.78 -3.28
CA ARG A 47 10.20 -28.86 -2.44
C ARG A 47 9.97 -28.25 -1.05
N ARG A 48 9.36 -27.06 -0.97
CA ARG A 48 9.01 -26.41 0.30
C ARG A 48 8.08 -27.27 1.16
N ARG A 49 7.07 -27.89 0.54
CA ARG A 49 6.16 -28.79 1.25
C ARG A 49 6.86 -30.06 1.72
N ILE A 50 7.71 -30.68 0.89
CA ILE A 50 8.52 -31.83 1.30
C ILE A 50 9.40 -31.48 2.50
N LEU A 51 10.06 -30.31 2.48
CA LEU A 51 10.87 -29.81 3.59
C LEU A 51 10.03 -29.64 4.87
N GLY A 52 8.86 -29.01 4.78
CA GLY A 52 7.97 -28.83 5.93
C GLY A 52 7.51 -30.15 6.56
N GLU A 53 7.15 -31.14 5.74
CA GLU A 53 6.78 -32.47 6.21
C GLU A 53 7.94 -33.18 6.93
N LEU A 54 9.17 -33.02 6.44
CA LEU A 54 10.35 -33.62 7.05
C LEU A 54 10.76 -32.95 8.36
N LEU A 55 10.63 -31.62 8.46
CA LEU A 55 10.94 -30.88 9.69
C LEU A 55 9.91 -31.12 10.81
N TYR A 56 8.66 -31.45 10.45
CA TYR A 56 7.58 -31.73 11.40
C TYR A 56 7.49 -33.21 11.79
N ALA A 57 8.11 -34.11 11.03
CA ALA A 57 8.00 -35.55 11.27
C ALA A 57 8.81 -35.99 12.51
N GLU A 58 8.13 -36.56 13.50
CA GLU A 58 8.75 -37.21 14.66
C GLU A 58 9.32 -38.60 14.33
N GLU A 59 8.81 -39.24 13.25
CA GLU A 59 9.21 -40.56 12.79
C GLU A 59 9.66 -40.56 11.32
N PRO A 60 10.52 -41.52 10.90
CA PRO A 60 10.95 -41.63 9.51
C PRO A 60 9.78 -41.82 8.52
N LEU A 61 9.69 -40.93 7.53
CA LEU A 61 8.65 -40.96 6.50
C LEU A 61 9.03 -41.88 5.33
N LYS A 62 8.13 -42.74 4.88
CA LYS A 62 8.38 -43.62 3.72
C LYS A 62 8.33 -42.82 2.41
N SER A 63 9.14 -43.18 1.41
CA SER A 63 9.08 -42.56 0.07
C SER A 63 7.67 -42.57 -0.53
N TYR A 64 6.93 -43.67 -0.32
CA TYR A 64 5.54 -43.82 -0.77
C TYR A 64 4.61 -42.69 -0.26
N TYR A 65 4.85 -42.17 0.94
CA TYR A 65 4.08 -41.05 1.49
C TYR A 65 4.15 -39.84 0.56
N PHE A 66 5.36 -39.45 0.15
CA PHE A 66 5.58 -38.30 -0.70
C PHE A 66 5.13 -38.53 -2.14
N THR A 67 5.45 -39.70 -2.72
CA THR A 67 5.03 -40.00 -4.10
C THR A 67 3.51 -40.03 -4.23
N SER A 68 2.81 -40.56 -3.23
CA SER A 68 1.35 -40.57 -3.21
C SER A 68 0.76 -39.18 -2.97
N LYS A 69 1.31 -38.42 -2.01
CA LYS A 69 0.77 -37.10 -1.61
C LYS A 69 0.96 -36.02 -2.69
N PHE A 70 2.11 -36.04 -3.37
CA PHE A 70 2.45 -35.05 -4.39
C PHE A 70 2.21 -35.55 -5.81
N HIS A 71 1.71 -36.79 -5.96
CA HIS A 71 1.48 -37.43 -7.26
C HIS A 71 2.72 -37.42 -8.17
N ILE A 72 3.90 -37.72 -7.60
CA ILE A 72 5.19 -37.71 -8.30
C ILE A 72 5.86 -39.08 -8.37
N SER A 73 6.81 -39.25 -9.29
CA SER A 73 7.64 -40.46 -9.38
C SER A 73 8.72 -40.50 -8.29
N GLU A 74 9.20 -41.70 -7.95
CA GLU A 74 10.37 -41.88 -7.06
C GLU A 74 11.62 -41.14 -7.57
N GLY A 75 11.81 -41.04 -8.89
CA GLY A 75 12.92 -40.28 -9.48
C GLY A 75 12.79 -38.77 -9.24
N THR A 76 11.58 -38.23 -9.36
CA THR A 76 11.28 -36.81 -9.04
C THR A 76 11.48 -36.53 -7.56
N LEU A 77 10.98 -37.42 -6.69
CA LEU A 77 11.17 -37.32 -5.26
C LEU A 77 12.66 -37.32 -4.88
N SER A 78 13.47 -38.20 -5.48
CA SER A 78 14.90 -38.23 -5.22
C SER A 78 15.57 -36.88 -5.55
N SER A 79 15.26 -36.30 -6.71
CA SER A 79 15.81 -35.00 -7.12
C SER A 79 15.37 -33.86 -6.19
N ASP A 80 14.12 -33.87 -5.72
CA ASP A 80 13.65 -32.85 -4.80
C ASP A 80 14.27 -33.01 -3.41
N LEU A 81 14.45 -34.25 -2.93
CA LEU A 81 15.13 -34.52 -1.67
C LEU A 81 16.62 -34.18 -1.71
N ASP A 82 17.27 -34.21 -2.88
CA ASP A 82 18.66 -33.78 -3.02
C ASP A 82 18.77 -32.27 -2.77
N GLU A 83 17.86 -31.49 -3.35
CA GLU A 83 17.82 -30.02 -3.22
C GLU A 83 17.41 -29.59 -1.81
N VAL A 84 16.40 -30.26 -1.24
CA VAL A 84 16.02 -30.10 0.17
C VAL A 84 17.19 -30.44 1.08
N GLY A 85 17.99 -31.46 0.74
CA GLY A 85 19.22 -31.82 1.44
C GLY A 85 20.25 -30.69 1.45
N HIS A 86 20.54 -30.08 0.31
CA HIS A 86 21.49 -28.95 0.22
C HIS A 86 21.04 -27.75 1.06
N TRP A 87 19.73 -27.47 1.09
CA TRP A 87 19.21 -26.41 1.95
C TRP A 87 19.40 -26.75 3.44
N LEU A 88 19.12 -27.98 3.85
CA LEU A 88 19.28 -28.44 5.24
C LEU A 88 20.74 -28.43 5.72
N GLU A 89 21.69 -28.68 4.83
CA GLU A 89 23.13 -28.64 5.15
C GLU A 89 23.57 -27.24 5.65
N SER A 90 22.94 -26.16 5.17
CA SER A 90 23.23 -24.80 5.66
C SER A 90 22.84 -24.57 7.13
N TYR A 91 22.04 -25.46 7.70
CA TYR A 91 21.61 -25.46 9.10
C TYR A 91 22.24 -26.60 9.92
N GLU A 92 23.24 -27.29 9.38
CA GLU A 92 23.87 -28.46 10.02
C GLU A 92 22.90 -29.64 10.24
N ILE A 93 21.81 -29.72 9.45
CA ILE A 93 20.86 -30.84 9.49
C ILE A 93 21.17 -31.78 8.32
N ARG A 94 21.25 -33.08 8.60
CA ARG A 94 21.51 -34.12 7.61
C ARG A 94 20.25 -34.87 7.25
N LEU A 95 19.92 -34.89 5.96
CA LEU A 95 18.87 -35.75 5.43
C LEU A 95 19.41 -37.16 5.20
N ILE A 96 18.74 -38.17 5.78
CA ILE A 96 19.14 -39.57 5.76
C ILE A 96 18.06 -40.41 5.09
N ARG A 97 18.46 -41.16 4.07
CA ARG A 97 17.61 -42.13 3.37
C ARG A 97 18.07 -43.54 3.72
N ARG A 98 17.29 -44.29 4.49
CA ARG A 98 17.61 -45.68 4.89
C ARG A 98 16.59 -46.66 4.31
N PRO A 99 17.04 -47.68 3.52
CA PRO A 99 16.17 -48.73 3.02
C PRO A 99 15.40 -49.42 4.16
N GLY A 100 14.09 -49.60 4.01
CA GLY A 100 13.22 -50.20 5.02
C GLY A 100 12.80 -49.27 6.16
N LEU A 101 13.61 -48.27 6.53
CA LEU A 101 13.30 -47.31 7.61
C LEU A 101 12.58 -46.06 7.08
N GLY A 102 13.02 -45.49 5.95
CA GLY A 102 12.43 -44.29 5.35
C GLY A 102 13.43 -43.12 5.25
N ILE A 103 12.89 -41.92 5.11
CA ILE A 103 13.59 -40.65 5.03
C ILE A 103 13.42 -39.95 6.39
N LEU A 104 14.54 -39.58 7.00
CA LEU A 104 14.56 -38.89 8.30
C LEU A 104 15.62 -37.81 8.29
N LEU A 105 15.50 -36.88 9.24
CA LEU A 105 16.48 -35.83 9.47
C LEU A 105 17.30 -36.16 10.73
N GLU A 106 18.61 -35.87 10.73
CA GLU A 106 19.49 -35.95 11.90
C GLU A 106 20.18 -34.59 12.09
N GLY A 107 20.06 -34.01 13.27
CA GLY A 107 20.60 -32.69 13.61
C GLY A 107 20.34 -32.38 15.09
N ASP A 108 20.96 -31.34 15.63
CA ASP A 108 20.65 -30.90 16.99
C ASP A 108 19.36 -30.06 17.04
N GLU A 109 18.72 -30.00 18.20
CA GLU A 109 17.44 -29.30 18.37
C GLU A 109 17.52 -27.81 18.00
N ARG A 110 18.68 -27.17 18.20
CA ARG A 110 18.88 -25.76 17.89
C ARG A 110 18.86 -25.54 16.38
N SER A 111 19.52 -26.40 15.62
CA SER A 111 19.52 -26.44 14.17
C SER A 111 18.10 -26.64 13.61
N TYR A 112 17.33 -27.58 14.17
CA TYR A 112 15.92 -27.76 13.78
C TYR A 112 15.10 -26.50 14.01
N ARG A 113 15.21 -25.87 15.19
CA ARG A 113 14.47 -24.64 15.49
C ARG A 113 14.86 -23.50 14.56
N GLN A 114 16.14 -23.36 14.22
CA GLN A 114 16.60 -22.32 13.29
C GLN A 114 16.10 -22.56 11.87
N ALA A 115 16.12 -23.82 11.41
CA ALA A 115 15.60 -24.20 10.09
C ALA A 115 14.08 -23.97 10.02
N ILE A 116 13.33 -24.39 11.04
CA ILE A 116 11.87 -24.17 11.11
C ILE A 116 11.56 -22.67 11.14
N ALA A 117 12.28 -21.88 11.95
CA ALA A 117 12.08 -20.43 12.01
C ALA A 117 12.29 -19.78 10.63
N ASN A 118 13.36 -20.13 9.91
CA ASN A 118 13.60 -19.56 8.59
C ASN A 118 12.58 -20.03 7.55
N VAL A 119 12.14 -21.30 7.57
CA VAL A 119 11.04 -21.75 6.71
C VAL A 119 9.78 -20.94 6.99
N VAL A 120 9.47 -20.67 8.26
CA VAL A 120 8.33 -19.85 8.66
C VAL A 120 8.52 -18.40 8.18
N TYR A 121 9.66 -17.76 8.42
CA TYR A 121 9.94 -16.39 7.95
C TYR A 121 9.91 -16.23 6.42
N GLU A 122 10.34 -17.24 5.67
CA GLU A 122 10.34 -17.20 4.21
C GLU A 122 8.96 -17.53 3.60
N SER A 123 8.08 -18.22 4.34
CA SER A 123 6.79 -18.70 3.84
C SER A 123 5.57 -17.99 4.43
N ILE A 124 5.75 -17.27 5.53
CA ILE A 124 4.68 -16.63 6.30
C ILE A 124 5.04 -15.16 6.46
N ASP A 125 4.15 -14.28 6.01
CA ASP A 125 4.29 -12.84 6.23
C ASP A 125 4.35 -12.54 7.74
N GLU A 126 5.07 -11.49 8.13
CA GLU A 126 5.27 -11.12 9.53
C GLU A 126 3.92 -10.96 10.26
N SER A 127 2.87 -10.53 9.55
CA SER A 127 1.49 -10.45 10.04
C SER A 127 0.87 -11.81 10.41
N GLN A 128 1.16 -12.86 9.64
CA GLN A 128 0.66 -14.22 9.86
C GLN A 128 1.48 -14.95 10.94
N ILE A 129 2.78 -14.65 11.07
CA ILE A 129 3.60 -15.13 12.20
C ILE A 129 3.06 -14.57 13.51
N MET A 130 2.69 -13.28 13.51
CA MET A 130 2.07 -12.65 14.69
C MET A 130 0.69 -13.26 15.00
N GLN A 131 -0.08 -13.69 14.00
CA GLN A 131 -1.31 -14.46 14.22
C GLN A 131 -1.04 -15.83 14.87
N LEU A 132 -0.05 -16.59 14.38
CA LEU A 132 0.30 -17.91 14.91
C LEU A 132 0.82 -17.86 16.36
N LEU A 133 1.59 -16.83 16.71
CA LEU A 133 2.14 -16.66 18.05
C LEU A 133 1.08 -16.29 19.11
N CYS A 134 -0.10 -15.81 18.70
CA CYS A 134 -1.13 -15.33 19.62
C CYS A 134 -2.20 -16.39 20.01
N GLY A 135 -2.11 -17.64 19.53
CA GLY A 135 -2.98 -18.75 19.97
C GLY A 135 -4.33 -18.86 19.23
N ASP A 136 -4.86 -20.09 19.20
CA ASP A 136 -5.80 -20.69 18.24
C ASP A 136 -6.94 -19.83 17.63
N PRO A 137 -7.13 -19.92 16.29
CA PRO A 137 -8.30 -19.40 15.56
C PRO A 137 -9.38 -20.49 15.46
N THR A 138 -10.35 -20.48 16.38
CA THR A 138 -11.63 -21.15 16.14
C THR A 138 -12.64 -20.14 15.63
N GLU A 139 -13.00 -20.32 14.36
CA GLU A 139 -14.15 -19.75 13.63
C GLU A 139 -14.18 -18.22 13.47
N ASP A 140 -14.30 -17.81 12.21
CA ASP A 140 -14.30 -16.45 11.68
C ASP A 140 -12.94 -15.75 11.62
N GLY A 141 -12.48 -15.51 10.39
CA GLY A 141 -11.27 -14.77 10.05
C GLY A 141 -11.33 -13.30 10.48
N MET A 142 -11.28 -13.06 11.79
CA MET A 142 -11.16 -11.73 12.35
C MET A 142 -9.69 -11.33 12.42
N SER A 143 -9.31 -10.32 11.64
CA SER A 143 -8.18 -9.47 12.02
C SER A 143 -8.54 -8.81 13.36
N VAL A 144 -7.69 -8.97 14.37
CA VAL A 144 -7.92 -8.47 15.72
C VAL A 144 -7.68 -6.97 15.76
N THR A 145 -8.70 -6.19 16.12
CA THR A 145 -8.49 -4.79 16.54
C THR A 145 -7.72 -4.80 17.85
N VAL A 146 -6.46 -4.38 17.81
CA VAL A 146 -5.61 -4.28 19.00
C VAL A 146 -5.82 -2.92 19.66
N HIS A 147 -6.17 -2.93 20.95
CA HIS A 147 -6.25 -1.70 21.73
C HIS A 147 -4.87 -1.33 22.27
N ILE A 148 -4.33 -0.19 21.84
CA ILE A 148 -3.04 0.33 22.30
C ILE A 148 -3.28 1.55 23.20
N PRO A 149 -3.08 1.44 24.52
CA PRO A 149 -3.23 2.59 25.41
C PRO A 149 -2.06 3.57 25.22
N ILE A 150 -2.37 4.83 24.97
CA ILE A 150 -1.40 5.94 24.99
C ILE A 150 -1.53 6.67 26.32
N THR A 151 -0.48 6.63 27.14
CA THR A 151 -0.44 7.22 28.47
C THR A 151 0.43 8.48 28.50
N ASP A 152 0.44 9.17 29.64
CA ASP A 152 1.33 10.31 29.90
C ASP A 152 1.14 11.50 28.93
N ILE A 153 -0.10 11.70 28.50
CA ILE A 153 -0.52 12.84 27.67
C ILE A 153 -1.22 13.92 28.51
N SER A 154 -1.05 15.17 28.09
CA SER A 154 -1.79 16.32 28.62
C SER A 154 -2.20 17.24 27.47
N GLY A 155 -3.17 18.13 27.72
CA GLY A 155 -3.72 19.03 26.71
C GLY A 155 -3.61 20.49 27.14
N ILE A 156 -3.12 21.34 26.23
CA ILE A 156 -3.06 22.80 26.38
C ILE A 156 -3.85 23.41 25.23
N ASN A 157 -4.61 24.47 25.53
CA ASN A 157 -5.31 25.20 24.49
C ASN A 157 -4.30 26.02 23.67
N SER A 158 -4.25 25.80 22.36
CA SER A 158 -3.28 26.44 21.46
C SER A 158 -3.38 27.97 21.39
N THR A 159 -4.48 28.55 21.89
CA THR A 159 -4.69 30.01 21.87
C THR A 159 -4.31 30.71 23.17
N THR A 160 -3.86 29.97 24.19
CA THR A 160 -3.57 30.54 25.51
C THR A 160 -2.07 30.81 25.69
N PRO A 161 -1.67 31.73 26.59
CA PRO A 161 -0.27 32.07 26.81
C PRO A 161 0.59 30.87 27.23
N GLU A 162 0.01 29.89 27.93
CA GLU A 162 0.70 28.68 28.38
C GLU A 162 1.28 27.86 27.20
N MET A 163 0.71 28.00 26.00
CA MET A 163 1.25 27.37 24.80
C MET A 163 2.66 27.88 24.46
N VAL A 164 2.93 29.18 24.68
CA VAL A 164 4.25 29.77 24.43
C VAL A 164 5.30 29.17 25.37
N ASP A 165 4.90 28.88 26.61
CA ASP A 165 5.75 28.27 27.62
C ASP A 165 6.09 26.83 27.25
N ALA A 166 5.09 26.06 26.84
CA ALA A 166 5.28 24.70 26.34
C ALA A 166 6.18 24.66 25.09
N LEU A 167 6.01 25.59 24.14
CA LEU A 167 6.87 25.71 22.96
C LEU A 167 8.31 26.07 23.33
N ALA A 168 8.49 26.88 24.37
CA ALA A 168 9.83 27.26 24.83
C ALA A 168 10.57 26.08 25.48
N GLU A 169 9.86 25.14 26.09
CA GLU A 169 10.45 23.97 26.75
C GLU A 169 10.58 22.75 25.82
N ALA A 170 9.85 22.70 24.70
CA ALA A 170 9.84 21.56 23.81
C ALA A 170 11.17 21.31 23.08
N ASP A 171 11.49 20.03 22.87
CA ASP A 171 12.61 19.59 21.99
C ASP A 171 12.16 19.37 20.54
N LEU A 172 10.89 18.94 20.40
CA LEU A 172 10.26 18.62 19.13
C LEU A 172 8.84 19.20 19.12
N VAL A 173 8.47 19.84 18.02
CA VAL A 173 7.11 20.32 17.76
C VAL A 173 6.62 19.67 16.47
N THR A 174 5.46 19.01 16.52
CA THR A 174 4.82 18.41 15.34
C THR A 174 3.45 19.02 15.07
N THR A 175 3.02 19.10 13.81
CA THR A 175 1.67 19.58 13.47
C THR A 175 0.90 18.59 12.60
N ALA A 176 -0.42 18.49 12.78
CA ALA A 176 -1.34 17.78 11.90
C ALA A 176 -2.68 18.54 11.85
N VAL A 177 -2.62 19.82 11.49
CA VAL A 177 -3.72 20.81 11.62
C VAL A 177 -4.30 21.25 10.28
N GLY A 178 -3.68 20.86 9.17
CA GLY A 178 -4.00 21.29 7.82
C GLY A 178 -3.33 22.60 7.41
N LEU A 179 -3.03 22.73 6.12
CA LEU A 179 -2.30 23.87 5.54
C LEU A 179 -2.93 25.24 5.84
N VAL A 180 -4.25 25.31 5.93
CA VAL A 180 -4.97 26.56 6.23
C VAL A 180 -4.69 27.06 7.65
N ILE A 181 -4.39 26.15 8.57
CA ILE A 181 -4.16 26.46 9.99
C ILE A 181 -2.69 26.75 10.27
N LEU A 182 -1.74 26.24 9.47
CA LEU A 182 -0.30 26.50 9.66
C LEU A 182 0.05 28.00 9.82
N PRO A 183 -0.43 28.92 8.96
CA PRO A 183 -0.12 30.35 9.14
C PRO A 183 -0.75 30.95 10.40
N ARG A 184 -1.82 30.35 10.93
CA ARG A 184 -2.51 30.84 12.13
C ARG A 184 -1.77 30.50 13.42
N ILE A 185 -1.06 29.37 13.44
CA ILE A 185 -0.24 28.94 14.60
C ILE A 185 1.19 29.49 14.55
N ALA A 186 1.65 29.94 13.37
CA ALA A 186 3.00 30.47 13.18
C ALA A 186 3.39 31.62 14.13
N PRO A 187 2.52 32.61 14.45
CA PRO A 187 2.86 33.66 15.41
C PRO A 187 3.13 33.14 16.82
N THR A 188 2.37 32.13 17.29
CA THR A 188 2.56 31.51 18.61
C THR A 188 3.88 30.74 18.64
N ILE A 189 4.23 30.02 17.56
CA ILE A 189 5.53 29.37 17.41
C ILE A 189 6.67 30.39 17.45
N ALA A 190 6.53 31.51 16.74
CA ALA A 190 7.52 32.59 16.75
C ALA A 190 7.72 33.18 18.16
N GLN A 191 6.66 33.35 18.94
CA GLN A 191 6.74 33.77 20.35
C GLN A 191 7.47 32.75 21.21
N GLY A 192 7.23 31.44 20.99
CA GLY A 192 7.97 30.37 21.65
C GLY A 192 9.47 30.44 21.36
N ILE A 193 9.86 30.62 20.09
CA ILE A 193 11.26 30.77 19.67
C ILE A 193 11.90 32.01 20.33
N ALA A 194 11.22 33.15 20.32
CA ALA A 194 11.71 34.37 20.97
C ALA A 194 11.89 34.18 22.49
N LYS A 195 10.98 33.43 23.13
CA LYS A 195 11.10 33.09 24.56
C LYS A 195 12.30 32.18 24.83
N ARG A 196 12.56 31.17 23.99
CA ARG A 196 13.77 30.32 24.10
C ARG A 196 15.05 31.14 24.05
N LYS A 197 15.14 32.07 23.10
CA LYS A 197 16.26 33.01 23.00
C LYS A 197 16.40 33.85 24.26
N ALA A 198 15.31 34.44 24.75
CA ALA A 198 15.33 35.28 25.96
C ALA A 198 15.78 34.51 27.22
N GLN A 199 15.55 33.20 27.25
CA GLN A 199 16.02 32.29 28.30
C GLN A 199 17.49 31.85 28.11
N GLY A 200 18.14 32.21 26.99
CA GLY A 200 19.49 31.77 26.66
C GLY A 200 19.57 30.27 26.31
N CYS A 201 18.46 29.66 25.90
CA CYS A 201 18.42 28.24 25.54
C CYS A 201 19.16 28.01 24.21
N THR A 202 20.17 27.15 24.21
CA THR A 202 20.92 26.76 22.99
C THR A 202 20.63 25.33 22.54
N GLN A 203 19.71 24.64 23.22
CA GLN A 203 19.26 23.32 22.81
C GLN A 203 18.46 23.44 21.51
N ALA A 204 18.73 22.54 20.57
CA ALA A 204 18.05 22.53 19.28
C ALA A 204 16.55 22.25 19.45
N LEU A 205 15.74 22.96 18.67
CA LEU A 205 14.31 22.72 18.52
C LEU A 205 14.05 22.28 17.08
N ASN A 206 13.36 21.16 16.87
CA ASN A 206 12.95 20.75 15.53
C ASN A 206 11.43 20.84 15.38
N ILE A 207 10.97 21.43 14.28
CA ILE A 207 9.54 21.66 13.99
C ILE A 207 9.16 20.93 12.71
N ILE A 208 8.29 19.92 12.82
CA ILE A 208 7.93 19.02 11.72
C ILE A 208 6.44 19.11 11.44
N ALA A 209 6.05 19.67 10.30
CA ALA A 209 4.66 19.71 9.89
C ALA A 209 4.27 18.39 9.20
N CYS A 210 3.57 17.52 9.93
CA CYS A 210 3.06 16.22 9.51
C CYS A 210 1.73 16.35 8.77
N GLU A 211 1.72 17.14 7.71
CA GLU A 211 0.52 17.43 6.90
C GLU A 211 0.45 16.56 5.64
N ASN A 212 -0.74 16.39 5.09
CA ASN A 212 -0.92 15.77 3.77
C ASN A 212 -0.61 16.76 2.63
N ALA A 213 0.62 17.26 2.61
CA ALA A 213 1.09 18.27 1.68
C ALA A 213 2.59 18.16 1.42
N ILE A 214 3.01 18.56 0.22
CA ILE A 214 4.43 18.62 -0.13
C ILE A 214 5.05 19.83 0.57
N ARG A 215 6.15 19.59 1.28
CA ARG A 215 6.97 20.61 1.93
C ARG A 215 6.21 21.50 2.92
N ALA A 216 5.39 20.88 3.78
CA ALA A 216 4.58 21.59 4.77
C ALA A 216 5.44 22.30 5.85
N SER A 217 6.57 21.71 6.25
CA SER A 217 7.48 22.33 7.23
C SER A 217 8.17 23.55 6.63
N SER A 218 8.54 23.50 5.35
CA SER A 218 9.04 24.67 4.62
C SER A 218 8.00 25.81 4.59
N GLN A 219 6.72 25.50 4.35
CA GLN A 219 5.65 26.51 4.35
C GLN A 219 5.41 27.09 5.76
N LEU A 220 5.45 26.24 6.80
CA LEU A 220 5.36 26.69 8.18
C LEU A 220 6.56 27.57 8.56
N LYS A 221 7.78 27.21 8.12
CA LYS A 221 8.99 28.00 8.33
C LYS A 221 8.83 29.41 7.77
N GLU A 222 8.33 29.55 6.55
CA GLU A 222 8.10 30.86 5.93
C GLU A 222 7.15 31.72 6.78
N ALA A 223 6.02 31.15 7.21
CA ALA A 223 5.05 31.85 8.05
C ALA A 223 5.64 32.23 9.42
N VAL A 224 6.41 31.34 10.05
CA VAL A 224 7.07 31.60 11.34
C VAL A 224 8.12 32.69 11.21
N TYR A 225 9.00 32.62 10.19
CA TYR A 225 10.03 33.63 9.95
C TYR A 225 9.42 35.00 9.63
N GLY A 226 8.26 35.04 8.96
CA GLY A 226 7.48 36.25 8.75
C GLY A 226 7.04 36.95 10.05
N ALA A 227 6.88 36.19 11.14
CA ALA A 227 6.49 36.69 12.46
C ALA A 227 7.67 36.97 13.42
N LEU A 228 8.89 36.53 13.08
CA LEU A 228 10.10 36.74 13.90
C LEU A 228 10.73 38.12 13.64
N SER A 229 11.31 38.70 14.70
CA SER A 229 12.22 39.85 14.57
C SER A 229 13.55 39.44 13.90
N GLU A 230 14.33 40.39 13.38
CA GLU A 230 15.65 40.11 12.78
C GLU A 230 16.58 39.36 13.76
N GLU A 231 16.52 39.80 15.00
CA GLU A 231 17.31 39.29 16.11
C GLU A 231 16.89 37.87 16.53
N ASP A 232 15.62 37.50 16.34
CA ASP A 232 15.12 36.15 16.64
C ASP A 232 15.29 35.20 15.44
N ARG A 233 15.34 35.74 14.21
CA ARG A 233 15.69 34.96 13.01
C ARG A 233 17.11 34.43 13.08
N ALA A 234 18.07 35.26 13.49
CA ALA A 234 19.46 34.82 13.65
C ALA A 234 19.58 33.66 14.66
N TYR A 235 18.83 33.73 15.76
CA TYR A 235 18.73 32.63 16.72
C TYR A 235 18.07 31.39 16.11
N ALA A 236 16.96 31.55 15.38
CA ALA A 236 16.27 30.46 14.72
C ALA A 236 17.13 29.76 13.64
N ASP A 237 17.93 30.50 12.89
CA ASP A 237 18.84 29.96 11.88
C ASP A 237 19.90 29.03 12.49
N GLU A 238 20.32 29.31 13.73
CA GLU A 238 21.31 28.51 14.45
C GLU A 238 20.68 27.30 15.14
N TYR A 239 19.56 27.49 15.86
CA TYR A 239 19.03 26.50 16.80
C TYR A 239 17.71 25.83 16.40
N VAL A 240 17.03 26.28 15.35
CA VAL A 240 15.70 25.74 14.98
C VAL A 240 15.71 25.05 13.61
N GLY A 241 15.36 23.77 13.60
CA GLY A 241 15.19 22.96 12.39
C GLY A 241 13.74 22.92 11.92
N PHE A 242 13.54 22.87 10.60
CA PHE A 242 12.22 22.70 9.98
C PHE A 242 12.26 21.57 8.95
N PRO A 243 12.50 20.32 9.35
CA PRO A 243 12.60 19.22 8.40
C PRO A 243 11.23 18.91 7.80
N ASP A 244 11.18 18.86 6.47
CA ASP A 244 10.00 18.40 5.75
C ASP A 244 9.82 16.89 5.97
N CYS A 245 8.59 16.41 5.86
CA CYS A 245 8.29 14.99 6.01
C CYS A 245 7.23 14.50 5.01
N SER A 246 7.13 13.17 4.92
CA SER A 246 6.05 12.44 4.28
C SER A 246 5.45 11.50 5.32
N VAL A 247 4.15 11.65 5.58
CA VAL A 247 3.40 10.82 6.52
C VAL A 247 2.37 10.00 5.77
N ASP A 248 2.17 8.74 6.14
CA ASP A 248 1.13 7.86 5.60
C ASP A 248 0.51 6.99 6.68
N ARG A 249 -0.78 7.17 6.92
CA ARG A 249 -1.63 6.32 7.74
C ARG A 249 -3.08 6.62 7.41
N ILE A 250 -3.87 5.60 7.15
CA ILE A 250 -5.31 5.71 6.95
C ILE A 250 -5.98 5.75 8.32
N VAL A 251 -6.72 6.82 8.54
CA VAL A 251 -7.49 7.08 9.76
C VAL A 251 -8.94 7.32 9.36
N PRO A 252 -9.78 6.27 9.31
CA PRO A 252 -11.19 6.41 8.98
C PRO A 252 -11.94 7.13 10.12
N PRO A 253 -13.08 7.79 9.82
CA PRO A 253 -13.89 8.49 10.82
C PRO A 253 -14.76 7.52 11.64
N VAL A 254 -14.12 6.56 12.31
CA VAL A 254 -14.80 5.59 13.18
C VAL A 254 -15.15 6.27 14.50
N LYS A 255 -16.42 6.21 14.90
CA LYS A 255 -16.87 6.76 16.19
C LYS A 255 -16.52 5.80 17.32
N SER A 256 -15.82 6.29 18.34
CA SER A 256 -15.67 5.62 19.62
C SER A 256 -16.59 6.25 20.67
N GLU A 257 -16.91 5.50 21.74
CA GLU A 257 -17.61 6.02 22.91
C GLU A 257 -16.76 7.08 23.64
N ASN A 258 -15.45 6.88 23.68
CA ASN A 258 -14.51 7.85 24.23
C ASN A 258 -13.98 8.77 23.12
N PHE A 259 -14.12 10.08 23.31
CA PHE A 259 -13.86 11.08 22.25
C PHE A 259 -12.38 11.23 21.86
N ILE A 260 -11.45 10.72 22.67
CA ILE A 260 -10.01 10.71 22.37
C ILE A 260 -9.53 9.42 21.72
N ASP A 261 -10.36 8.38 21.70
CA ASP A 261 -10.00 7.13 21.04
C ASP A 261 -10.08 7.32 19.52
N VAL A 262 -9.12 6.71 18.82
CA VAL A 262 -9.04 6.77 17.36
C VAL A 262 -8.75 5.38 16.81
N VAL A 263 -9.45 5.02 15.74
CA VAL A 263 -9.17 3.80 14.98
C VAL A 263 -8.29 4.15 13.79
N VAL A 264 -7.20 3.41 13.65
CA VAL A 264 -6.20 3.62 12.61
C VAL A 264 -5.81 2.28 12.02
N GLU A 265 -5.33 2.27 10.78
CA GLU A 265 -4.71 1.06 10.24
C GLU A 265 -3.38 0.72 10.96
N ASN A 266 -2.96 -0.55 10.87
CA ASN A 266 -1.68 -1.00 11.42
C ASN A 266 -0.48 -0.41 10.68
N TYR A 267 -0.59 -0.24 9.36
CA TYR A 267 0.47 0.36 8.57
C TYR A 267 0.67 1.83 8.94
N TYR A 268 1.91 2.24 9.10
CA TYR A 268 2.28 3.65 9.20
C TYR A 268 3.63 3.86 8.53
N GLU A 269 3.82 5.05 7.96
CA GLU A 269 5.11 5.47 7.44
C GLU A 269 5.31 6.95 7.76
N TRP A 270 6.46 7.29 8.37
CA TRP A 270 6.85 8.67 8.65
C TRP A 270 8.29 8.87 8.21
N ASN A 271 8.48 9.42 7.01
CA ASN A 271 9.79 9.73 6.46
C ASN A 271 10.10 11.21 6.68
N VAL A 272 11.24 11.54 7.29
CA VAL A 272 11.63 12.92 7.62
C VAL A 272 12.97 13.24 6.98
N GLU A 273 13.08 14.41 6.36
CA GLU A 273 14.33 14.87 5.75
C GLU A 273 15.42 15.08 6.80
N LYS A 274 16.55 14.38 6.64
CA LYS A 274 17.69 14.48 7.56
C LYS A 274 18.39 15.84 7.52
N ALA A 275 18.49 16.46 6.35
CA ALA A 275 19.33 17.63 6.11
C ALA A 275 18.91 18.90 6.86
N SER A 276 17.62 19.00 7.21
CA SER A 276 17.01 20.20 7.79
C SER A 276 16.89 20.15 9.31
N PHE A 277 17.36 19.08 9.95
CA PHE A 277 17.45 18.97 11.40
C PHE A 277 18.55 19.88 11.99
N LYS A 278 18.35 20.28 13.23
CA LYS A 278 19.36 20.92 14.08
C LYS A 278 19.66 20.05 15.28
N GLY A 279 20.94 20.03 15.68
CA GLY A 279 21.41 19.25 16.83
C GLY A 279 21.36 17.74 16.58
N GLU A 280 21.26 16.98 17.67
CA GLU A 280 21.06 15.54 17.63
C GLU A 280 19.65 15.21 17.13
N ILE A 281 19.56 14.24 16.22
CA ILE A 281 18.28 13.80 15.67
C ILE A 281 17.68 12.77 16.64
N PRO A 282 16.44 12.96 17.12
CA PRO A 282 15.83 12.05 18.07
C PRO A 282 15.55 10.68 17.43
N GLU A 283 15.81 9.60 18.16
CA GLU A 283 15.40 8.26 17.77
C GLU A 283 13.93 8.05 18.20
N ILE A 284 13.02 8.13 17.23
CA ILE A 284 11.59 7.91 17.45
C ILE A 284 11.17 6.66 16.70
N ALA A 285 10.62 5.69 17.42
CA ALA A 285 10.12 4.46 16.82
C ALA A 285 9.09 4.78 15.72
N GLY A 286 9.35 4.29 14.50
CA GLY A 286 8.52 4.54 13.33
C GLY A 286 8.85 5.79 12.50
N MET A 287 9.80 6.63 12.95
CA MET A 287 10.35 7.73 12.16
C MET A 287 11.57 7.26 11.37
N ASN A 288 11.50 7.37 10.05
CA ASN A 288 12.61 7.05 9.14
C ASN A 288 13.27 8.33 8.65
N LEU A 289 14.61 8.34 8.62
CA LEU A 289 15.36 9.47 8.04
C LEU A 289 15.53 9.25 6.54
N ALA A 290 15.00 10.19 5.75
CA ALA A 290 15.10 10.17 4.30
C ALA A 290 16.22 11.09 3.82
N GLU A 291 17.14 10.54 3.02
CA GLU A 291 18.13 11.34 2.28
C GLU A 291 17.50 12.03 1.07
N ASN A 292 16.58 11.36 0.39
CA ASN A 292 15.80 11.91 -0.72
C ASN A 292 14.30 11.83 -0.41
N LEU A 293 13.81 12.78 0.39
CA LEU A 293 12.40 12.83 0.79
C LEU A 293 11.45 12.91 -0.42
N MET A 294 11.85 13.61 -1.49
CA MET A 294 11.03 13.76 -2.69
C MET A 294 10.73 12.42 -3.36
N ALA A 295 11.66 11.47 -3.34
CA ALA A 295 11.43 10.13 -3.85
C ALA A 295 10.32 9.42 -3.07
N TYR A 296 10.30 9.52 -1.74
CA TYR A 296 9.25 8.93 -0.89
C TYR A 296 7.89 9.61 -1.06
N ILE A 297 7.87 10.94 -1.17
CA ILE A 297 6.66 11.72 -1.45
C ILE A 297 6.04 11.27 -2.77
N GLU A 298 6.83 11.18 -3.83
CA GLU A 298 6.34 10.72 -5.13
C GLU A 298 5.97 9.24 -5.11
N ARG A 299 6.71 8.40 -4.39
CA ARG A 299 6.37 6.99 -4.18
C ARG A 299 4.96 6.85 -3.62
N LYS A 300 4.66 7.51 -2.50
CA LYS A 300 3.32 7.52 -1.90
C LYS A 300 2.26 8.09 -2.86
N LEU A 301 2.58 9.18 -3.55
CA LEU A 301 1.65 9.85 -4.46
C LEU A 301 1.26 8.96 -5.64
N PHE A 302 2.21 8.22 -6.21
CA PHE A 302 2.03 7.46 -7.45
C PHE A 302 1.50 6.04 -7.22
N THR A 303 1.58 5.52 -6.00
CA THR A 303 1.10 4.17 -5.67
C THR A 303 -0.14 4.25 -4.79
N LEU A 304 -0.01 4.64 -3.52
CA LEU A 304 -1.13 4.72 -2.57
C LEU A 304 -2.20 5.70 -3.08
N ASN A 305 -1.85 6.97 -3.29
CA ASN A 305 -2.86 7.96 -3.67
C ASN A 305 -3.48 7.67 -5.05
N THR A 306 -2.68 7.23 -6.02
CA THR A 306 -3.16 6.82 -7.35
C THR A 306 -4.10 5.64 -7.28
N GLY A 307 -3.65 4.52 -6.69
CA GLY A 307 -4.46 3.31 -6.54
C GLY A 307 -5.76 3.59 -5.80
N HIS A 308 -5.69 4.29 -4.67
CA HIS A 308 -6.86 4.59 -3.85
C HIS A 308 -7.91 5.44 -4.59
N ALA A 309 -7.46 6.42 -5.40
CA ALA A 309 -8.35 7.23 -6.22
C ALA A 309 -8.97 6.42 -7.35
N ILE A 310 -8.20 5.59 -8.05
CA ILE A 310 -8.71 4.74 -9.14
C ILE A 310 -9.73 3.74 -8.59
N THR A 311 -9.44 3.06 -7.48
CA THR A 311 -10.39 2.17 -6.79
C THR A 311 -11.69 2.88 -6.46
N ALA A 312 -11.63 4.10 -5.91
CA ALA A 312 -12.82 4.88 -5.57
C ALA A 312 -13.70 5.20 -6.79
N TYR A 313 -13.08 5.63 -7.90
CA TYR A 313 -13.83 6.00 -9.11
C TYR A 313 -14.42 4.78 -9.82
N LEU A 314 -13.66 3.70 -9.98
CA LEU A 314 -14.19 2.45 -10.56
C LEU A 314 -15.27 1.84 -9.66
N GLY A 315 -15.05 1.87 -8.34
CA GLY A 315 -16.03 1.40 -7.36
C GLY A 315 -17.34 2.18 -7.43
N THR A 316 -17.27 3.50 -7.53
CA THR A 316 -18.45 4.37 -7.72
C THR A 316 -19.20 4.01 -9.00
N LEU A 317 -18.50 3.74 -10.12
CA LEU A 317 -19.13 3.36 -11.38
C LEU A 317 -19.84 2.01 -11.33
N LYS A 318 -19.33 1.06 -10.54
CA LYS A 318 -19.99 -0.24 -10.28
C LYS A 318 -21.04 -0.21 -9.17
N GLY A 319 -21.13 0.88 -8.42
CA GLY A 319 -22.08 1.04 -7.31
C GLY A 319 -21.63 0.42 -5.99
N TYR A 320 -20.32 0.19 -5.80
CA TYR A 320 -19.78 -0.19 -4.49
C TYR A 320 -19.76 1.01 -3.54
N SER A 321 -19.92 0.74 -2.24
CA SER A 321 -19.97 1.78 -1.22
C SER A 321 -18.60 2.06 -0.61
N THR A 322 -17.76 1.03 -0.46
CA THR A 322 -16.46 1.15 0.19
C THR A 322 -15.30 0.67 -0.68
N ILE A 323 -14.09 1.09 -0.30
CA ILE A 323 -12.84 0.73 -0.99
C ILE A 323 -12.55 -0.78 -0.90
N ASP A 324 -12.84 -1.41 0.23
CA ASP A 324 -12.65 -2.85 0.42
C ASP A 324 -13.61 -3.67 -0.47
N GLU A 325 -14.86 -3.23 -0.60
CA GLU A 325 -15.82 -3.81 -1.56
C GLU A 325 -15.34 -3.65 -3.01
N ALA A 326 -14.89 -2.45 -3.37
CA ALA A 326 -14.45 -2.15 -4.73
C ALA A 326 -13.18 -2.91 -5.13
N ILE A 327 -12.18 -2.99 -4.25
CA ILE A 327 -10.93 -3.70 -4.55
C ILE A 327 -11.04 -5.23 -4.46
N ALA A 328 -12.14 -5.75 -3.90
CA ALA A 328 -12.46 -7.18 -3.90
C ALA A 328 -13.01 -7.64 -5.26
N ASP A 329 -13.50 -6.73 -6.10
CA ASP A 329 -13.89 -7.04 -7.49
C ASP A 329 -12.64 -7.32 -8.33
N GLU A 330 -12.56 -8.51 -8.94
CA GLU A 330 -11.39 -8.99 -9.66
C GLU A 330 -10.96 -8.03 -10.79
N LYS A 331 -11.90 -7.47 -11.54
CA LYS A 331 -11.58 -6.55 -12.63
C LYS A 331 -11.08 -5.20 -12.13
N ILE A 332 -11.68 -4.67 -11.05
CA ILE A 332 -11.17 -3.44 -10.43
C ILE A 332 -9.76 -3.69 -9.87
N TYR A 333 -9.54 -4.82 -9.20
CA TYR A 333 -8.22 -5.22 -8.71
C TYR A 333 -7.18 -5.24 -9.83
N GLU A 334 -7.48 -5.90 -10.95
CA GLU A 334 -6.57 -5.99 -12.10
C GLU A 334 -6.19 -4.61 -12.63
N ILE A 335 -7.18 -3.73 -12.84
CA ILE A 335 -6.94 -2.37 -13.34
C ILE A 335 -6.12 -1.55 -12.35
N VAL A 336 -6.45 -1.60 -11.06
CA VAL A 336 -5.76 -0.81 -10.03
C VAL A 336 -4.32 -1.30 -9.86
N HIS A 337 -4.10 -2.61 -9.80
CA HIS A 337 -2.77 -3.20 -9.70
C HIS A 337 -1.91 -2.84 -10.91
N ALA A 338 -2.46 -2.95 -12.11
CA ALA A 338 -1.76 -2.57 -13.34
C ALA A 338 -1.46 -1.06 -13.38
N ALA A 339 -2.40 -0.18 -13.00
CA ALA A 339 -2.15 1.25 -12.95
C ALA A 339 -1.06 1.64 -11.94
N MET A 340 -1.03 0.97 -10.78
CA MET A 340 0.03 1.16 -9.77
C MET A 340 1.38 0.63 -10.26
N THR A 341 1.38 -0.43 -11.07
CA THR A 341 2.59 -0.97 -11.70
C THR A 341 3.12 0.00 -12.76
N GLU A 342 2.25 0.54 -13.63
CA GLU A 342 2.60 1.55 -14.64
C GLU A 342 3.23 2.80 -14.02
N SER A 343 2.61 3.34 -12.96
CA SER A 343 3.16 4.50 -12.25
C SER A 343 4.43 4.14 -11.47
N GLY A 344 4.51 2.93 -10.92
CA GLY A 344 5.66 2.40 -10.21
C GLY A 344 6.89 2.26 -11.10
N ASP A 345 6.73 1.77 -12.33
CA ASP A 345 7.80 1.70 -13.32
C ASP A 345 8.33 3.10 -13.66
N GLY A 346 7.45 4.10 -13.73
CA GLY A 346 7.83 5.50 -13.86
C GLY A 346 8.71 5.99 -12.70
N LEU A 347 8.38 5.61 -11.46
CA LEU A 347 9.20 5.93 -10.28
C LEU A 347 10.55 5.21 -10.29
N ILE A 348 10.58 3.93 -10.66
CA ILE A 348 11.81 3.14 -10.76
C ILE A 348 12.76 3.79 -11.75
N ARG A 349 12.28 4.19 -12.94
CA ARG A 349 13.09 4.91 -13.93
C ARG A 349 13.57 6.27 -13.45
N LYS A 350 12.74 7.00 -12.69
CA LYS A 350 13.04 8.36 -12.24
C LYS A 350 14.01 8.42 -11.05
N HIS A 351 13.80 7.57 -10.06
CA HIS A 351 14.50 7.62 -8.77
C HIS A 351 15.45 6.46 -8.52
N GLY A 352 15.43 5.43 -9.37
CA GLY A 352 16.27 4.24 -9.20
C GLY A 352 15.86 3.37 -8.01
N PHE A 353 14.55 3.31 -7.69
CA PHE A 353 14.05 2.36 -6.70
C PHE A 353 14.34 0.92 -7.13
N ASP A 354 14.60 0.05 -6.15
CA ASP A 354 14.62 -1.38 -6.39
C ASP A 354 13.24 -1.86 -6.85
N ALA A 355 13.20 -2.55 -7.99
CA ALA A 355 11.94 -2.91 -8.65
C ALA A 355 11.16 -3.93 -7.83
N GLU A 356 11.84 -4.96 -7.32
CA GLU A 356 11.20 -6.01 -6.53
C GLU A 356 10.64 -5.46 -5.22
N ALA A 357 11.40 -4.64 -4.51
CA ALA A 357 10.94 -3.97 -3.30
C ALA A 357 9.75 -3.04 -3.59
N HIS A 358 9.73 -2.40 -4.77
CA HIS A 358 8.62 -1.53 -5.15
C HIS A 358 7.34 -2.31 -5.50
N TYR A 359 7.45 -3.46 -6.17
CA TYR A 359 6.30 -4.33 -6.43
C TYR A 359 5.72 -4.92 -5.14
N HIS A 360 6.58 -5.38 -4.22
CA HIS A 360 6.12 -5.78 -2.87
C HIS A 360 5.43 -4.63 -2.12
N TYR A 361 5.90 -3.40 -2.31
CA TYR A 361 5.24 -2.23 -1.75
C TYR A 361 3.85 -2.01 -2.37
N ILE A 362 3.67 -2.20 -3.67
CA ILE A 362 2.35 -2.16 -4.32
C ILE A 362 1.42 -3.21 -3.72
N ASP A 363 1.87 -4.46 -3.58
CA ASP A 363 1.06 -5.54 -3.00
C ASP A 363 0.67 -5.24 -1.54
N LYS A 364 1.59 -4.64 -0.76
CA LYS A 364 1.30 -4.15 0.60
C LYS A 364 0.21 -3.07 0.59
N ILE A 365 0.25 -2.13 -0.35
CA ILE A 365 -0.79 -1.11 -0.50
C ILE A 365 -2.14 -1.73 -0.87
N ILE A 366 -2.17 -2.69 -1.80
CA ILE A 366 -3.42 -3.38 -2.14
C ILE A 366 -3.98 -4.15 -0.94
N GLY A 367 -3.11 -4.78 -0.13
CA GLY A 367 -3.50 -5.38 1.14
C GLY A 367 -4.17 -4.38 2.09
N ARG A 368 -3.70 -3.12 2.14
CA ARG A 368 -4.34 -2.05 2.93
C ARG A 368 -5.73 -1.70 2.42
N PHE A 369 -5.95 -1.67 1.10
CA PHE A 369 -7.28 -1.43 0.52
C PHE A 369 -8.28 -2.54 0.83
N LYS A 370 -7.80 -3.79 0.93
CA LYS A 370 -8.62 -4.96 1.27
C LYS A 370 -9.04 -5.03 2.74
N ASN A 371 -8.62 -4.09 3.58
CA ASN A 371 -8.88 -4.11 5.01
C ASN A 371 -10.38 -3.84 5.31
N PRO A 372 -11.16 -4.86 5.75
CA PRO A 372 -12.62 -4.75 5.90
C PRO A 372 -13.03 -3.93 7.13
N TYR A 373 -12.08 -3.54 8.00
CA TYR A 373 -12.34 -2.77 9.21
C TYR A 373 -12.34 -1.26 8.96
N LEU A 374 -11.71 -0.81 7.87
CA LEU A 374 -11.65 0.62 7.55
C LEU A 374 -12.99 1.12 7.01
N LYS A 375 -13.69 0.29 6.20
CA LYS A 375 -14.95 0.61 5.51
C LYS A 375 -14.92 2.01 4.90
N ASP A 376 -13.81 2.29 4.21
CA ASP A 376 -13.53 3.63 3.71
C ASP A 376 -14.43 3.95 2.52
N ASP A 377 -15.26 4.98 2.64
CA ASP A 377 -16.31 5.28 1.67
C ASP A 377 -15.74 5.80 0.33
N VAL A 378 -16.22 5.24 -0.80
CA VAL A 378 -15.71 5.60 -2.13
C VAL A 378 -15.99 7.07 -2.49
N THR A 379 -17.05 7.68 -1.97
CA THR A 379 -17.36 9.10 -2.21
C THR A 379 -16.44 10.01 -1.40
N ARG A 380 -16.09 9.61 -0.17
CA ARG A 380 -15.10 10.28 0.67
C ARG A 380 -13.72 10.24 0.03
N VAL A 381 -13.32 9.06 -0.47
CA VAL A 381 -12.04 8.87 -1.15
C VAL A 381 -12.05 9.53 -2.53
N GLY A 382 -13.19 9.56 -3.22
CA GLY A 382 -13.40 10.11 -4.57
C GLY A 382 -13.51 11.64 -4.65
N ARG A 383 -13.84 12.33 -3.55
CA ARG A 383 -14.01 13.81 -3.49
C ARG A 383 -12.86 14.63 -4.08
N GLU A 384 -13.15 15.85 -4.52
CA GLU A 384 -12.20 16.80 -5.12
C GLU A 384 -11.52 16.27 -6.41
N PRO A 385 -12.29 15.84 -7.43
CA PRO A 385 -11.75 15.25 -8.64
C PRO A 385 -10.89 16.22 -9.47
N LEU A 386 -11.24 17.51 -9.50
CA LEU A 386 -10.44 18.52 -10.22
C LEU A 386 -9.02 18.62 -9.67
N ARG A 387 -8.86 18.66 -8.35
CA ARG A 387 -7.53 18.64 -7.72
C ARG A 387 -6.75 17.37 -8.08
N LYS A 388 -7.39 16.21 -8.03
CA LYS A 388 -6.72 14.92 -8.31
C LYS A 388 -6.34 14.70 -9.77
N LEU A 389 -7.10 15.30 -10.69
CA LEU A 389 -6.81 15.32 -12.12
C LEU A 389 -5.83 16.44 -12.50
N SER A 390 -5.49 17.35 -11.59
CA SER A 390 -4.56 18.44 -11.88
C SER A 390 -3.16 17.93 -12.27
N PRO A 391 -2.36 18.73 -13.02
CA PRO A 391 -1.08 18.29 -13.58
C PRO A 391 -0.06 17.76 -12.57
N THR A 392 -0.18 18.15 -11.30
CA THR A 392 0.80 17.86 -10.24
C THR A 392 0.35 16.80 -9.25
N ASP A 393 -0.87 16.27 -9.37
CA ASP A 393 -1.49 15.34 -8.42
C ASP A 393 -1.53 13.90 -8.98
N ARG A 394 -2.18 13.00 -8.23
CA ARG A 394 -2.09 11.54 -8.25
C ARG A 394 -2.62 10.82 -9.49
N LEU A 395 -3.16 11.50 -10.48
CA LEU A 395 -3.59 10.87 -11.74
C LEU A 395 -2.73 11.34 -12.90
N THR A 396 -2.70 12.65 -13.14
CA THR A 396 -1.99 13.21 -14.28
C THR A 396 -0.47 13.14 -14.12
N LYS A 397 0.08 13.44 -12.94
CA LYS A 397 1.54 13.42 -12.74
C LYS A 397 2.14 12.02 -12.91
N PRO A 398 1.57 10.93 -12.32
CA PRO A 398 2.04 9.58 -12.58
C PRO A 398 1.95 9.17 -14.05
N MET A 399 0.80 9.43 -14.68
CA MET A 399 0.58 9.10 -16.10
C MET A 399 1.60 9.80 -17.00
N MET A 400 1.78 11.11 -16.84
CA MET A 400 2.77 11.87 -17.62
C MET A 400 4.21 11.46 -17.34
N THR A 401 4.51 11.02 -16.11
CA THR A 401 5.86 10.54 -15.77
C THR A 401 6.14 9.22 -16.47
N ALA A 402 5.25 8.24 -16.38
CA ALA A 402 5.41 6.95 -17.05
C ALA A 402 5.45 7.12 -18.58
N TYR A 403 4.53 7.91 -19.14
CA TYR A 403 4.50 8.24 -20.56
C TYR A 403 5.79 8.90 -21.05
N GLY A 404 6.36 9.83 -20.27
CA GLY A 404 7.62 10.50 -20.58
C GLY A 404 8.84 9.57 -20.68
N TYR A 405 8.77 8.39 -20.04
CA TYR A 405 9.77 7.32 -20.18
C TYR A 405 9.43 6.28 -21.26
N GLY A 406 8.37 6.50 -22.04
CA GLY A 406 7.90 5.57 -23.07
C GLY A 406 7.30 4.28 -22.50
N LEU A 407 6.79 4.33 -21.26
CA LEU A 407 6.16 3.18 -20.60
C LEU A 407 4.67 3.08 -20.95
N PRO A 408 4.06 1.88 -20.80
CA PRO A 408 2.61 1.73 -20.86
C PRO A 408 1.90 2.58 -19.80
N VAL A 409 0.72 3.09 -20.14
CA VAL A 409 -0.08 4.00 -19.30
C VAL A 409 -1.59 3.77 -19.47
N ASP A 410 -1.97 2.61 -20.01
CA ASP A 410 -3.35 2.34 -20.42
C ASP A 410 -4.30 2.30 -19.21
N HIS A 411 -3.86 1.72 -18.09
CA HIS A 411 -4.67 1.59 -16.88
C HIS A 411 -4.72 2.91 -16.09
N LEU A 412 -3.64 3.69 -16.09
CA LEU A 412 -3.65 5.06 -15.59
C LEU A 412 -4.64 5.94 -16.37
N ILE A 413 -4.63 5.85 -17.71
CA ILE A 413 -5.58 6.55 -18.57
C ILE A 413 -7.02 6.07 -18.31
N LEU A 414 -7.23 4.77 -18.08
CA LEU A 414 -8.54 4.22 -17.72
C LEU A 414 -9.04 4.80 -16.39
N GLY A 415 -8.16 4.89 -15.38
CA GLY A 415 -8.45 5.53 -14.11
C GLY A 415 -8.78 7.03 -14.24
N MET A 416 -8.10 7.75 -15.15
CA MET A 416 -8.45 9.14 -15.49
C MET A 416 -9.83 9.23 -16.15
N GLY A 417 -10.17 8.32 -17.05
CA GLY A 417 -11.50 8.20 -17.64
C GLY A 417 -12.60 7.97 -16.60
N ALA A 418 -12.35 7.10 -15.62
CA ALA A 418 -13.24 6.87 -14.48
C ALA A 418 -13.42 8.14 -13.63
N ALA A 419 -12.33 8.84 -13.33
CA ALA A 419 -12.36 10.10 -12.58
C ALA A 419 -13.20 11.18 -13.28
N LEU A 420 -13.10 11.30 -14.60
CA LEU A 420 -13.90 12.26 -15.39
C LEU A 420 -15.40 11.91 -15.41
N LYS A 421 -15.76 10.63 -15.28
CA LYS A 421 -17.17 10.20 -15.13
C LYS A 421 -17.73 10.39 -13.73
N TYR A 422 -16.87 10.59 -12.73
CA TYR A 422 -17.32 10.72 -11.35
C TYR A 422 -18.29 11.90 -11.20
N ASN A 423 -19.45 11.62 -10.60
CA ASN A 423 -20.51 12.58 -10.41
C ASN A 423 -21.08 12.45 -9.01
N ASN A 424 -20.64 13.33 -8.12
CA ASN A 424 -21.23 13.52 -6.81
C ASN A 424 -21.71 14.98 -6.68
N PRO A 425 -23.03 15.24 -6.71
CA PRO A 425 -23.59 16.59 -6.61
C PRO A 425 -23.25 17.33 -5.30
N ASP A 426 -22.94 16.60 -4.23
CA ASP A 426 -22.58 17.18 -2.92
C ASP A 426 -21.10 17.61 -2.85
N ASP A 427 -20.30 17.24 -3.84
CA ASP A 427 -18.91 17.69 -4.01
C ASP A 427 -18.84 18.83 -5.02
N ALA A 428 -18.50 20.04 -4.55
CA ALA A 428 -18.38 21.24 -5.36
C ALA A 428 -17.44 21.07 -6.57
N GLN A 429 -16.31 20.37 -6.42
CA GLN A 429 -15.38 20.15 -7.54
C GLN A 429 -15.93 19.13 -8.53
N SER A 430 -16.67 18.12 -8.05
CA SER A 430 -17.34 17.18 -8.95
C SER A 430 -18.43 17.88 -9.77
N ALA A 431 -19.24 18.73 -9.15
CA ALA A 431 -20.26 19.52 -9.84
C ALA A 431 -19.63 20.47 -10.88
N GLU A 432 -18.55 21.16 -10.51
CA GLU A 432 -17.81 22.02 -11.43
C GLU A 432 -17.22 21.22 -12.61
N MET A 433 -16.59 20.08 -12.36
CA MET A 433 -16.07 19.20 -13.41
C MET A 433 -17.16 18.77 -14.39
N GLN A 434 -18.32 18.35 -13.89
CA GLN A 434 -19.46 17.95 -14.73
C GLN A 434 -20.01 19.13 -15.55
N ASN A 435 -19.95 20.35 -15.04
CA ASN A 435 -20.33 21.55 -15.80
C ASN A 435 -19.31 21.85 -16.92
N LYS A 436 -18.00 21.81 -16.63
CA LYS A 436 -16.95 21.99 -17.66
C LYS A 436 -17.09 20.99 -18.80
N LEU A 437 -17.34 19.71 -18.47
CA LEU A 437 -17.56 18.65 -19.46
C LEU A 437 -18.75 18.93 -20.38
N LYS A 438 -19.84 19.51 -19.85
CA LYS A 438 -21.04 19.87 -20.61
C LYS A 438 -20.87 21.14 -21.43
N GLU A 439 -20.24 22.17 -20.87
CA GLU A 439 -20.15 23.50 -21.50
C GLU A 439 -19.02 23.59 -22.52
N HIS A 440 -17.84 23.07 -22.20
CA HIS A 440 -16.65 23.18 -23.04
C HIS A 440 -16.48 21.96 -23.98
N GLY A 441 -17.18 20.86 -23.67
CA GLY A 441 -16.99 19.56 -24.31
C GLY A 441 -15.80 18.81 -23.72
N LEU A 442 -15.80 17.49 -23.92
CA LEU A 442 -14.88 16.56 -23.26
C LEU A 442 -13.40 16.88 -23.51
N ILE A 443 -13.02 17.16 -24.77
CA ILE A 443 -11.62 17.45 -25.15
C ILE A 443 -11.11 18.70 -24.43
N ALA A 444 -11.83 19.82 -24.53
CA ALA A 444 -11.39 21.09 -23.94
C ALA A 444 -11.35 21.00 -22.41
N ALA A 445 -12.32 20.33 -21.79
CA ALA A 445 -12.33 20.09 -20.35
C ALA A 445 -11.14 19.23 -19.89
N ILE A 446 -10.79 18.16 -20.61
CA ILE A 446 -9.60 17.35 -20.30
C ILE A 446 -8.35 18.21 -20.32
N GLN A 447 -8.16 19.01 -21.38
CA GLN A 447 -6.99 19.87 -21.54
C GLN A 447 -6.91 20.92 -20.42
N GLU A 448 -8.03 21.54 -20.07
CA GLU A 448 -8.12 22.55 -19.00
C GLU A 448 -7.79 21.95 -17.62
N ILE A 449 -8.37 20.80 -17.29
CA ILE A 449 -8.25 20.19 -15.96
C ILE A 449 -6.87 19.56 -15.78
N THR A 450 -6.39 18.83 -16.78
CA THR A 450 -5.16 18.02 -16.68
C THR A 450 -3.92 18.76 -17.16
N GLY A 451 -4.07 19.82 -17.97
CA GLY A 451 -2.96 20.50 -18.64
C GLY A 451 -2.33 19.70 -19.79
N ILE A 452 -2.88 18.54 -20.14
CA ILE A 452 -2.36 17.71 -21.25
C ILE A 452 -2.81 18.32 -22.58
N THR A 453 -1.85 18.67 -23.44
CA THR A 453 -2.12 19.24 -24.78
C THR A 453 -1.82 18.29 -25.93
N ASP A 454 -1.18 17.16 -25.65
CA ASP A 454 -0.90 16.10 -26.63
C ASP A 454 -2.21 15.49 -27.15
N ALA A 455 -2.44 15.62 -28.46
CA ALA A 455 -3.71 15.21 -29.08
C ALA A 455 -3.93 13.70 -29.06
N GLU A 456 -2.86 12.90 -29.11
CA GLU A 456 -2.95 11.44 -29.04
C GLU A 456 -3.36 11.01 -27.63
N LEU A 457 -2.69 11.54 -26.60
CA LEU A 457 -3.04 11.25 -25.21
C LEU A 457 -4.46 11.71 -24.87
N VAL A 458 -4.85 12.93 -25.28
CA VAL A 458 -6.22 13.41 -25.07
C VAL A 458 -7.22 12.48 -25.76
N GLY A 459 -6.93 12.01 -26.98
CA GLY A 459 -7.75 11.02 -27.69
C GLY A 459 -7.89 9.69 -26.92
N ARG A 460 -6.80 9.20 -26.31
CA ARG A 460 -6.83 7.99 -25.47
C ARG A 460 -7.65 8.19 -24.20
N ILE A 461 -7.56 9.35 -23.55
CA ILE A 461 -8.37 9.70 -22.36
C ILE A 461 -9.86 9.82 -22.73
N VAL A 462 -10.18 10.42 -23.89
CA VAL A 462 -11.55 10.44 -24.42
C VAL A 462 -12.09 9.03 -24.61
N ASN A 463 -11.32 8.15 -25.26
CA ASN A 463 -11.73 6.76 -25.46
C ASN A 463 -11.91 6.01 -24.12
N ALA A 464 -11.02 6.23 -23.16
CA ALA A 464 -11.14 5.66 -21.82
C ALA A 464 -12.39 6.18 -21.09
N TYR A 465 -12.68 7.49 -21.18
CA TYR A 465 -13.94 8.03 -20.70
C TYR A 465 -15.11 7.29 -21.34
N ASP A 466 -15.18 7.13 -22.66
CA ASP A 466 -16.33 6.48 -23.28
C ASP A 466 -16.48 4.99 -22.93
N THR A 467 -15.37 4.28 -22.72
CA THR A 467 -15.36 2.80 -22.62
C THR A 467 -15.20 2.25 -21.20
N VAL A 468 -14.78 3.06 -20.21
CA VAL A 468 -14.45 2.54 -18.87
C VAL A 468 -15.58 1.74 -18.22
N ALA A 469 -16.83 2.17 -18.40
CA ALA A 469 -17.99 1.48 -17.82
C ALA A 469 -18.25 0.09 -18.43
N SER A 470 -17.79 -0.19 -19.65
CA SER A 470 -17.93 -1.52 -20.27
C SER A 470 -16.72 -2.41 -20.07
N GLN A 471 -15.61 -1.88 -19.55
CA GLN A 471 -14.39 -2.63 -19.24
C GLN A 471 -14.39 -3.17 -17.81
N ILE A 472 -15.11 -2.51 -16.90
CA ILE A 472 -15.28 -2.96 -15.51
C ILE A 472 -16.39 -3.99 -15.33
#